data_AF-A0A1X3P6D6-F1
#
_entry.id   AF-A0A1X3P6D6-F1
#
_cell.length_a   1.000
_cell.length_b   1.000
_cell.length_c   1.000
_cell.angle_alpha   90.00
_cell.angle_beta   90.00
_cell.angle_gamma   90.00
#
_symmetry.space_group_name_H-M   'P 1'
#
loop_
_entity.id
_entity.type
_entity.pdbx_description
1 polymer ?
#
loop_
_entity_poly.entity_id
_entity_poly.type
_entity_poly.pdbx_seq_one_letter_code
_entity_poly.pdbx_strand_id
1 'polypeptide(L)'
;MEDQDGVNQHPDQHGQHGQHGDDGAAGSVFWPARAAHLAQEPELSHARALIITTRQTEAQALTGLLDYQDRRAREADAAEVDHHTRRALREAATGDTAHILGVSEQVASGMLTAARTARTTLPVTWK
;
A
#
# COMPACT_ATOMS: atom_id res chain seq x y z
N MET A 1 32.60 47.28 -26.30
CA MET A 1 32.93 46.11 -25.45
C MET A 1 32.09 46.28 -24.22
N GLU A 2 30.92 45.67 -24.28
CA GLU A 2 29.90 45.65 -23.23
C GLU A 2 30.31 44.57 -22.23
N ASP A 3 30.27 44.89 -20.94
CA ASP A 3 30.14 43.88 -19.89
C ASP A 3 28.94 44.29 -19.02
N GLN A 4 27.91 43.45 -19.12
CA GLN A 4 26.77 43.30 -18.23
C GLN A 4 27.32 42.75 -16.88
N ASP A 5 26.72 42.86 -15.71
CA ASP A 5 25.40 42.42 -15.29
C ASP A 5 25.38 42.59 -13.77
N GLY A 6 24.22 42.81 -13.15
CA GLY A 6 24.11 42.42 -11.75
C GLY A 6 23.05 43.09 -10.90
N VAL A 7 21.95 42.33 -10.73
CA VAL A 7 21.17 42.22 -9.50
C VAL A 7 20.09 43.27 -9.27
N ASN A 8 18.96 43.00 -9.94
CA ASN A 8 17.63 43.44 -9.58
C ASN A 8 17.24 42.85 -8.20
N GLN A 9 17.04 43.70 -7.20
CA GLN A 9 16.52 43.30 -5.88
C GLN A 9 14.99 43.43 -5.89
N HIS A 10 14.30 42.31 -5.70
CA HIS A 10 12.86 42.31 -5.41
C HIS A 10 12.64 41.65 -4.05
N PRO A 11 11.88 42.27 -3.12
CA PRO A 11 11.80 41.79 -1.75
C PRO A 11 10.77 40.68 -1.55
N ASP A 12 11.00 39.97 -0.45
CA ASP A 12 10.26 38.88 0.15
C ASP A 12 8.73 39.01 0.08
N GLN A 13 8.07 37.94 -0.38
CA GLN A 13 6.67 37.67 -0.09
C GLN A 13 6.52 36.31 0.59
N HIS A 14 6.32 36.37 1.90
CA HIS A 14 5.80 35.27 2.69
C HIS A 14 4.37 34.94 2.23
N GLY A 15 4.16 33.70 1.78
CA GLY A 15 2.85 33.13 1.47
C GLY A 15 2.79 31.70 1.98
N GLN A 16 2.29 31.58 3.22
CA GLN A 16 2.10 30.35 3.98
C GLN A 16 1.47 29.24 3.13
N HIS A 17 2.20 28.13 2.92
CA HIS A 17 1.59 26.91 2.41
C HIS A 17 0.79 26.27 3.54
N GLY A 18 -0.51 26.51 3.49
CA GLY A 18 -1.51 25.87 4.32
C GLY A 18 -1.39 24.35 4.24
N GLN A 19 -1.37 23.76 5.43
CA GLN A 19 -1.62 22.36 5.68
C GLN A 19 -2.90 21.93 4.97
N HIS A 20 -2.79 21.12 3.93
CA HIS A 20 -3.87 20.22 3.56
C HIS A 20 -3.68 18.92 4.34
N GLY A 21 -4.28 18.89 5.53
CA GLY A 21 -4.75 17.64 6.10
C GLY A 21 -5.87 17.14 5.20
N ASP A 22 -5.59 16.10 4.43
CA ASP A 22 -6.63 15.33 3.73
C ASP A 22 -6.97 14.13 4.60
N ASP A 23 -7.93 14.36 5.50
CA ASP A 23 -8.59 13.35 6.29
C ASP A 23 -9.48 12.48 5.38
N GLY A 24 -9.02 11.27 5.09
CA GLY A 24 -9.87 10.08 5.22
C GLY A 24 -11.09 9.92 4.29
N ALA A 25 -11.20 10.66 3.18
CA ALA A 25 -12.20 10.36 2.16
C ALA A 25 -11.66 9.27 1.23
N ALA A 26 -12.17 8.04 1.39
CA ALA A 26 -12.06 6.92 0.46
C ALA A 26 -11.74 7.37 -0.98
N GLY A 27 -10.47 7.16 -1.37
CA GLY A 27 -9.75 7.93 -2.38
C GLY A 27 -10.58 8.46 -3.53
N SER A 28 -10.95 9.74 -3.47
CA SER A 28 -11.35 10.52 -4.64
C SER A 28 -10.19 10.52 -5.62
N VAL A 29 -10.35 9.87 -6.78
CA VAL A 29 -9.39 10.05 -7.89
C VAL A 29 -9.39 11.53 -8.21
N PHE A 30 -8.29 12.21 -7.87
CA PHE A 30 -8.11 13.61 -8.19
C PHE A 30 -7.94 13.75 -9.70
N TRP A 31 -9.04 14.03 -10.40
CA TRP A 31 -9.00 14.41 -11.79
C TRP A 31 -8.56 15.87 -11.89
N PRO A 32 -7.56 16.20 -12.73
CA PRO A 32 -7.28 17.59 -13.07
C PRO A 32 -8.56 18.27 -13.53
N ALA A 33 -8.76 19.57 -13.23
CA ALA A 33 -10.02 20.27 -13.48
C ALA A 33 -10.58 20.09 -14.91
N ARG A 34 -9.70 20.04 -15.93
CA ARG A 34 -10.07 19.78 -17.34
C ARG A 34 -10.72 18.42 -17.60
N ALA A 35 -10.49 17.45 -16.73
CA ALA A 35 -10.95 16.07 -16.84
C ALA A 35 -11.98 15.71 -15.74
N ALA A 36 -12.48 16.68 -14.97
CA ALA A 36 -13.44 16.43 -13.89
C ALA A 36 -14.74 15.77 -14.37
N HIS A 37 -15.12 15.97 -15.64
CA HIS A 37 -16.25 15.28 -16.27
C HIS A 37 -16.09 13.76 -16.31
N LEU A 38 -14.85 13.25 -16.37
CA LEU A 38 -14.55 11.81 -16.35
C LEU A 38 -15.01 11.13 -15.05
N ALA A 39 -15.14 11.87 -13.95
CA ALA A 39 -15.71 11.34 -12.71
C ALA A 39 -17.21 11.03 -12.83
N GLN A 40 -17.89 11.58 -13.83
CA GLN A 40 -19.33 11.45 -14.08
C GLN A 40 -19.63 10.45 -15.21
N GLU A 41 -18.60 9.98 -15.93
CA GLU A 41 -18.77 8.97 -16.98
C GLU A 41 -19.19 7.63 -16.37
N PRO A 42 -20.34 7.07 -16.79
CA PRO A 42 -20.92 5.89 -16.16
C PRO A 42 -20.03 4.66 -16.27
N GLU A 43 -19.28 4.50 -17.37
CA GLU A 43 -18.33 3.41 -17.59
C GLU A 43 -17.17 3.48 -16.58
N LEU A 44 -16.65 4.68 -16.33
CA LEU A 44 -15.53 4.88 -15.39
C LEU A 44 -15.99 4.71 -13.94
N SER A 45 -17.20 5.19 -13.61
CA SER A 45 -17.80 4.98 -12.30
C SER A 45 -18.01 3.49 -12.01
N HIS A 46 -18.55 2.74 -12.99
CA HIS A 46 -18.74 1.30 -12.88
C HIS A 46 -17.41 0.56 -12.73
N ALA A 47 -16.43 0.85 -13.60
CA ALA A 47 -15.10 0.24 -13.53
C ALA A 47 -14.43 0.47 -12.17
N ARG A 48 -14.57 1.68 -11.60
CA ARG A 48 -14.02 2.01 -10.28
C ARG A 48 -14.69 1.22 -9.16
N ALA A 49 -16.01 1.08 -9.19
CA ALA A 49 -16.74 0.29 -8.19
C ALA A 49 -16.29 -1.18 -8.22
N LEU A 50 -16.12 -1.75 -9.42
CA LEU A 50 -15.59 -3.12 -9.59
C LEU A 50 -14.18 -3.24 -9.03
N ILE A 51 -13.27 -2.33 -9.39
CA ILE A 51 -11.88 -2.36 -8.91
C ILE A 51 -11.83 -2.25 -7.38
N ILE A 52 -12.60 -1.34 -6.77
CA ILE A 52 -12.64 -1.21 -5.30
C ILE A 52 -13.07 -2.52 -4.66
N THR A 53 -14.14 -3.14 -5.17
CA THR A 53 -14.67 -4.41 -4.65
C THR A 53 -13.65 -5.54 -4.78
N THR A 54 -12.99 -5.64 -5.94
CA THR A 54 -11.93 -6.63 -6.17
C THR A 54 -10.76 -6.41 -5.21
N ARG A 55 -10.31 -5.16 -5.02
CA ARG A 55 -9.21 -4.84 -4.11
C ARG A 55 -9.54 -5.13 -2.65
N GLN A 56 -10.78 -4.88 -2.23
CA GLN A 56 -11.25 -5.25 -0.88
C GLN A 56 -11.28 -6.77 -0.70
N THR A 57 -11.72 -7.50 -1.71
CA THR A 57 -11.70 -8.98 -1.69
C THR A 57 -10.27 -9.52 -1.60
N GLU A 58 -9.34 -8.97 -2.39
CA GLU A 58 -7.91 -9.32 -2.31
C GLU A 58 -7.33 -8.98 -0.93
N ALA A 59 -7.66 -7.82 -0.36
CA ALA A 59 -7.21 -7.41 0.96
C ALA A 59 -7.69 -8.36 2.06
N GLN A 60 -8.92 -8.87 1.97
CA GLN A 60 -9.45 -9.88 2.89
C GLN A 60 -8.69 -11.20 2.78
N ALA A 61 -8.43 -11.69 1.56
CA ALA A 61 -7.64 -12.90 1.35
C ALA A 61 -6.21 -12.76 1.90
N LEU A 62 -5.56 -11.63 1.63
CA LEU A 62 -4.21 -11.32 2.14
C LEU A 62 -4.19 -11.18 3.66
N THR A 63 -5.25 -10.65 4.28
CA THR A 63 -5.37 -10.55 5.74
C THR A 63 -5.30 -11.93 6.39
N GLY A 64 -6.02 -12.92 5.86
CA GLY A 64 -5.96 -14.30 6.37
C GLY A 64 -4.55 -14.90 6.29
N LEU A 65 -3.80 -14.61 5.21
CA LEU A 65 -2.43 -15.08 5.04
C LEU A 65 -1.45 -14.37 6.00
N LEU A 66 -1.63 -13.07 6.23
CA LEU A 66 -0.82 -12.31 7.18
C LEU A 66 -1.06 -12.80 8.61
N ASP A 67 -2.32 -13.02 8.99
CA ASP A 67 -2.67 -13.53 10.32
C ASP A 67 -2.15 -14.96 10.54
N TYR A 68 -2.17 -15.78 9.48
CA TYR A 68 -1.53 -17.10 9.48
C TYR A 68 -0.02 -16.99 9.78
N GLN A 69 0.70 -16.13 9.07
CA GLN A 69 2.13 -15.93 9.31
C GLN A 69 2.42 -15.43 10.72
N ASP A 70 1.66 -14.46 11.21
CA ASP A 70 1.84 -13.90 12.56
C ASP A 70 1.53 -14.95 13.64
N ARG A 71 0.55 -15.83 13.43
CA ARG A 71 0.29 -16.97 14.31
C ARG A 71 1.44 -17.97 14.29
N ARG A 72 1.92 -18.38 13.11
CA ARG A 72 3.03 -19.35 12.97
C ARG A 72 4.34 -18.83 13.53
N ALA A 73 4.62 -17.53 13.38
CA ALA A 73 5.78 -16.90 13.99
C ALA A 73 5.73 -16.99 15.51
N ARG A 74 4.59 -16.66 16.13
CA ARG A 74 4.39 -16.78 17.58
C ARG A 74 4.51 -18.23 18.07
N GLU A 75 3.96 -19.19 17.34
CA GLU A 75 4.10 -20.61 17.65
C GLU A 75 5.57 -21.08 17.59
N ALA A 76 6.32 -20.64 16.58
CA ALA A 76 7.75 -20.97 16.46
C ALA A 76 8.59 -20.33 17.58
N ASP A 77 8.23 -19.12 18.03
CA ASP A 77 8.91 -18.41 19.11
C ASP A 77 8.64 -19.05 20.47
N ALA A 78 7.42 -19.55 20.69
CA ALA A 78 7.04 -20.26 21.91
C ALA A 78 7.59 -21.70 21.97
N ALA A 79 8.03 -22.27 20.84
CA ALA A 79 8.53 -23.64 20.79
C ALA A 79 9.91 -23.77 21.47
N GLU A 80 10.01 -24.72 22.40
CA GLU A 80 11.27 -25.15 23.05
C GLU A 80 12.10 -26.04 22.11
N VAL A 81 12.47 -25.49 20.95
CA VAL A 81 13.28 -26.14 19.92
C VAL A 81 14.56 -25.35 19.64
N ASP A 82 15.54 -26.00 19.00
CA ASP A 82 16.76 -25.32 18.59
C ASP A 82 16.49 -24.27 17.49
N HIS A 83 17.49 -23.42 17.25
CA HIS A 83 17.39 -22.31 16.30
C HIS A 83 17.09 -22.77 14.87
N HIS A 84 17.63 -23.90 14.41
CA HIS A 84 17.41 -24.39 13.05
C HIS A 84 15.98 -24.86 12.86
N THR A 85 15.43 -25.61 13.82
CA THR A 85 14.02 -26.02 13.77
C THR A 85 13.07 -24.82 13.82
N ARG A 86 13.35 -23.82 14.68
CA ARG A 86 12.55 -22.58 14.72
C ARG A 86 12.55 -21.86 13.39
N ARG A 87 13.71 -21.76 12.74
CA ARG A 87 13.84 -21.16 11.41
C ARG A 87 13.04 -21.94 10.37
N ALA A 88 13.15 -23.27 10.35
CA ALA A 88 12.40 -24.12 9.43
C ALA A 88 10.87 -23.97 9.61
N LEU A 89 10.38 -23.83 10.84
CA LEU A 89 8.95 -23.58 11.11
C LEU A 89 8.46 -22.26 10.51
N ARG A 90 9.28 -21.21 10.54
CA ARG A 90 8.97 -19.91 9.92
C ARG A 90 9.03 -19.99 8.40
N GLU A 91 10.03 -20.68 7.85
CA GLU A 91 10.16 -20.91 6.39
C GLU A 91 8.98 -21.72 5.85
N ALA A 92 8.51 -22.73 6.58
CA ALA A 92 7.32 -23.51 6.21
C ALA A 92 6.06 -22.62 6.04
N ALA A 93 5.85 -21.62 6.91
CA ALA A 93 4.72 -20.70 6.79
C ALA A 93 4.79 -19.84 5.50
N THR A 94 6.00 -19.49 5.06
CA THR A 94 6.21 -18.81 3.77
C THR A 94 5.92 -19.75 2.60
N GLY A 95 6.37 -21.00 2.69
CA GLY A 95 6.09 -22.05 1.69
C GLY A 95 4.59 -22.30 1.51
N ASP A 96 3.84 -22.46 2.61
CA ASP A 96 2.39 -22.64 2.57
C ASP A 96 1.69 -21.45 1.90
N THR A 97 2.13 -20.23 2.22
CA THR A 97 1.55 -19.01 1.65
C THR A 97 1.84 -18.90 0.16
N ALA A 98 3.06 -19.25 -0.26
CA ALA A 98 3.45 -19.28 -1.66
C ALA A 98 2.62 -20.30 -2.47
N HIS A 99 2.36 -21.47 -1.87
CA HIS A 99 1.50 -22.50 -2.44
C HIS A 99 0.07 -21.99 -2.66
N ILE A 100 -0.53 -21.35 -1.66
CA ILE A 100 -1.89 -20.77 -1.76
C ILE A 100 -1.96 -19.68 -2.83
N LEU A 101 -0.94 -18.83 -2.92
CA LEU A 101 -0.87 -17.75 -3.90
C LEU A 101 -0.50 -18.24 -5.31
N GLY A 102 -0.05 -19.49 -5.47
CA GLY A 102 0.40 -20.04 -6.76
C GLY A 102 1.66 -19.38 -7.30
N VAL A 103 2.56 -18.90 -6.43
CA VAL A 103 3.79 -18.18 -6.78
C VAL A 103 5.01 -18.76 -6.06
N SER A 104 6.22 -18.31 -6.41
CA SER A 104 7.43 -18.68 -5.66
C SER A 104 7.47 -18.03 -4.28
N GLU A 105 8.20 -18.62 -3.32
CA GLU A 105 8.36 -18.08 -1.97
C GLU A 105 8.88 -16.64 -1.95
N GLN A 106 9.82 -16.31 -2.86
CA GLN A 106 10.35 -14.96 -3.01
C GLN A 106 9.26 -13.96 -3.40
N VAL A 107 8.40 -14.34 -4.35
CA VAL A 107 7.29 -13.48 -4.81
C VAL A 107 6.24 -13.36 -3.71
N ALA A 108 5.89 -14.45 -3.04
CA ALA A 108 4.96 -14.44 -1.91
C ALA A 108 5.43 -13.52 -0.78
N SER A 109 6.72 -13.60 -0.40
CA SER A 109 7.31 -12.72 0.61
C SER A 109 7.19 -11.24 0.21
N GLY A 110 7.47 -10.90 -1.05
CA GLY A 110 7.30 -9.55 -1.58
C GLY A 110 5.84 -9.08 -1.54
N MET A 111 4.89 -9.92 -1.97
CA MET A 111 3.46 -9.63 -1.93
C MET A 111 2.96 -9.38 -0.51
N LEU A 112 3.36 -10.21 0.46
CA LEU A 112 2.94 -10.07 1.85
C LEU A 112 3.59 -8.87 2.54
N THR A 113 4.83 -8.54 2.19
CA THR A 113 5.48 -7.30 2.65
C THR A 113 4.71 -6.09 2.15
N ALA A 114 4.36 -6.05 0.86
CA ALA A 114 3.55 -4.98 0.30
C ALA A 114 2.15 -4.92 0.94
N ALA A 115 1.53 -6.08 1.20
CA ALA A 115 0.24 -6.19 1.87
C ALA A 115 0.28 -5.65 3.31
N ARG A 116 1.33 -5.94 4.10
CA ARG A 116 1.51 -5.36 5.45
C ARG A 116 1.53 -3.84 5.40
N THR A 117 2.31 -3.27 4.47
CA THR A 117 2.36 -1.82 4.27
C THR A 117 0.99 -1.28 3.86
N ALA A 118 0.36 -1.88 2.86
CA ALA A 118 -0.92 -1.44 2.33
C ALA A 118 -2.06 -1.52 3.36
N ARG A 119 -2.05 -2.51 4.26
CA ARG A 119 -2.99 -2.59 5.40
C ARG A 119 -2.94 -1.35 6.29
N THR A 120 -1.76 -0.74 6.44
CA THR A 120 -1.59 0.47 7.26
C THR A 120 -1.83 1.77 6.48
N THR A 121 -1.54 1.79 5.18
CA THR A 121 -1.61 3.01 4.36
C THR A 121 -2.91 3.16 3.58
N LEU A 122 -3.69 2.09 3.38
CA LEU A 122 -4.94 2.06 2.64
C LEU A 122 -6.10 1.51 3.49
N PRO A 123 -6.45 2.14 4.62
CA PRO A 123 -7.39 1.59 5.59
C PRO A 123 -8.79 1.36 5.01
N VAL A 124 -9.22 2.14 4.02
CA VAL A 124 -10.52 1.98 3.36
C VAL A 124 -10.61 0.69 2.53
N THR A 125 -9.51 0.30 1.90
CA THR A 125 -9.42 -0.96 1.14
C THR A 125 -9.35 -2.16 2.07
N TRP A 126 -8.82 -1.95 3.28
CA TRP A 126 -8.62 -2.99 4.30
C TRP A 126 -9.71 -3.07 5.36
N LYS A 127 -10.88 -2.46 5.10
CA LYS A 127 -12.07 -2.55 5.97
C LYS A 127 -12.72 -3.93 5.95
#